data_AF-A0A6A6YXD6-F1
#
_entry.id   AF-A0A6A6YXD6-F1
#
_cell.length_a   1.000
_cell.length_b   1.000
_cell.length_c   1.000
_cell.angle_alpha   90.00
_cell.angle_beta   90.00
_cell.angle_gamma   90.00
#
_symmetry.space_group_name_H-M   'P 1'
#
loop_
_entity.id
_entity.type
_entity.pdbx_description
1 polymer ?
#
loop_
_entity_poly.entity_id
_entity_poly.type
_entity_poly.pdbx_seq_one_letter_code
_entity_poly.pdbx_strand_id
1 'polypeptide(L)' 'LRHIDRERLIRADGACINQNDLDERAEQVRLMGDIYPTARQTIVFLGNESDESSAGFERMMSWWEYY' A
#
# COMPACT_ATOMS: atom_id res chain seq x y z
N LEU A 1 -14.25 5.99 -0.09
CA LEU A 1 -13.71 5.85 1.29
C LEU A 1 -14.55 6.51 2.39
N ARG A 2 -15.58 7.32 2.10
CA ARG A 2 -16.52 7.79 3.13
C ARG A 2 -17.77 6.91 3.16
N HIS A 3 -18.00 6.25 4.29
CA HIS A 3 -19.30 5.66 4.65
C HIS A 3 -19.67 6.30 5.98
N ILE A 4 -20.82 6.93 6.04
CA ILE A 4 -21.28 7.68 7.21
C ILE A 4 -22.08 6.78 8.17
N ASP A 5 -22.47 5.60 7.68
CA ASP A 5 -23.42 4.67 8.27
C ASP A 5 -22.76 3.42 8.86
N ARG A 6 -21.45 3.24 8.68
CA ARG A 6 -20.72 2.05 9.18
C ARG A 6 -19.26 2.33 9.50
N GLU A 7 -18.78 1.67 10.55
CA GLU A 7 -17.37 1.64 10.92
C GLU A 7 -16.54 0.78 9.95
N ARG A 8 -15.25 1.12 9.83
CA ARG A 8 -14.27 0.33 9.07
C ARG A 8 -12.91 0.35 9.75
N LEU A 9 -12.29 -0.83 9.81
CA LEU A 9 -10.87 -0.93 10.09
C LEU A 9 -10.08 -0.57 8.83
N ILE A 10 -9.22 0.44 8.94
CA ILE A 10 -8.28 0.83 7.89
C ILE A 10 -6.89 0.66 8.47
N ARG A 11 -6.04 -0.12 7.79
CA ARG A 11 -4.61 -0.16 8.06
C ARG A 11 -3.92 0.74 7.04
N ALA A 12 -3.20 1.75 7.52
CA ALA A 12 -2.42 2.66 6.70
C ALA A 12 -0.98 2.66 7.22
N ASP A 13 -0.08 1.96 6.52
CA ASP A 13 1.34 1.83 6.89
C ASP A 13 2.00 3.19 7.16
N GLY A 14 1.77 4.18 6.29
CA GLY A 14 2.33 5.51 6.41
C GLY A 14 1.90 6.29 7.66
N ALA A 15 0.77 5.93 8.28
CA ALA A 15 0.26 6.60 9.48
C ALA A 15 0.40 5.76 10.76
N CYS A 16 0.38 4.43 10.64
CA CYS A 16 0.40 3.50 11.78
C CYS A 16 1.80 3.03 12.15
N ILE A 17 2.77 3.07 11.23
CA ILE A 17 4.16 2.69 11.47
C ILE A 17 4.95 3.92 11.88
N ASN A 18 5.79 3.82 12.91
CA ASN A 18 6.67 4.92 13.30
C ASN A 18 7.78 5.09 12.27
N GLN A 19 7.59 6.03 11.35
CA GLN A 19 8.52 6.29 10.26
C GLN A 19 9.92 6.74 10.72
N ASN A 20 10.06 7.21 11.95
CA ASN A 20 11.31 7.71 12.53
C ASN A 20 12.09 6.65 13.31
N ASP A 21 11.50 5.49 13.59
CA ASP A 21 12.16 4.37 14.25
C ASP A 21 12.43 3.28 13.22
N LEU A 22 13.69 3.12 12.82
CA LEU A 22 14.06 2.21 11.75
C LEU A 22 13.86 0.74 12.14
N ASP A 23 14.04 0.40 13.42
CA ASP A 23 13.94 -0.97 13.90
C ASP A 23 12.47 -1.38 13.96
N GLU A 24 11.61 -0.55 14.58
CA GLU A 24 10.16 -0.77 14.59
C GLU A 24 9.57 -0.78 13.17
N ARG A 25 10.00 0.15 12.32
CA ARG A 25 9.55 0.20 10.92
C ARG A 25 9.92 -1.07 10.18
N ALA A 26 11.12 -1.60 10.37
CA ALA A 26 11.55 -2.84 9.72
C ALA A 26 10.70 -4.05 10.19
N GLU A 27 10.35 -4.10 11.47
CA GLU A 27 9.44 -5.12 12.01
C GLU A 27 8.04 -5.00 11.42
N GLN A 28 7.46 -3.80 11.44
CA GLN A 28 6.11 -3.55 10.92
C GLN A 28 6.00 -3.81 9.41
N VAL A 29 6.98 -3.36 8.60
CA VAL A 29 7.01 -3.59 7.15
C VAL A 29 7.05 -5.09 6.83
N ARG A 30 7.75 -5.90 7.64
CA ARG A 30 7.77 -7.35 7.48
C ARG A 30 6.40 -7.98 7.65
N LEU A 31 5.62 -7.50 8.63
CA LEU A 31 4.25 -7.95 8.89
C LEU A 31 3.28 -7.56 7.77
N MET A 32 3.57 -6.51 6.99
CA MET A 32 2.69 -6.09 5.90
C MET A 32 2.54 -7.17 4.81
N GLY A 33 3.54 -8.05 4.64
CA GLY A 33 3.45 -9.22 3.76
C GLY A 33 2.31 -10.18 4.13
N ASP A 34 1.99 -10.30 5.42
CA ASP A 34 0.88 -11.13 5.90
C ASP A 34 -0.43 -10.34 5.97
N ILE A 35 -0.36 -9.03 6.20
CA ILE A 35 -1.55 -8.17 6.31
C ILE A 35 -2.20 -7.95 4.94
N TYR A 36 -1.43 -7.62 3.89
CA TYR A 36 -2.00 -7.26 2.59
C TYR A 36 -2.88 -8.38 1.97
N PRO A 37 -2.50 -9.68 2.01
CA PRO A 37 -3.34 -10.75 1.50
C PRO A 37 -4.66 -10.93 2.27
N THR A 38 -4.71 -10.52 3.54
CA THR A 38 -5.92 -10.62 4.37
C THR A 38 -6.85 -9.42 4.24
N ALA A 39 -6.37 -8.33 3.63
CA ALA A 39 -7.18 -7.14 3.43
C ALA A 39 -8.25 -7.39 2.36
N ARG A 40 -9.49 -6.92 2.62
CA ARG A 40 -10.56 -6.94 1.60
C ARG A 40 -10.15 -6.17 0.34
N GLN A 41 -9.37 -5.12 0.50
CA GLN A 41 -8.84 -4.30 -0.58
C GLN A 41 -7.56 -3.63 -0.08
N THR A 42 -6.53 -3.63 -0.91
CA THR A 42 -5.29 -2.88 -0.70
C THR A 42 -5.26 -1.70 -1.67
N ILE A 43 -4.96 -0.52 -1.15
CA ILE A 43 -4.79 0.70 -1.94
C ILE A 43 -3.34 1.15 -1.74
N VAL A 44 -2.61 1.31 -2.83
CA VAL A 44 -1.20 1.75 -2.81
C VAL A 44 -1.09 3.17 -3.35
N PHE A 45 -0.30 4.00 -2.67
CA PHE A 45 0.11 5.31 -3.15
C PHE A 45 1.55 5.24 -3.63
N LEU A 46 1.79 5.48 -4.91
CA LEU A 46 3.12 5.38 -5.54
C LEU A 46 3.84 6.73 -5.64
N GLY A 47 3.27 7.78 -5.06
CA GLY A 47 3.75 9.16 -5.19
C GLY A 47 2.81 10.03 -6.02
N ASN A 48 3.20 11.29 -6.17
CA ASN A 48 2.50 12.22 -7.07
C ASN A 48 2.72 11.82 -8.53
N GLU A 49 1.79 12.23 -9.38
CA GLU A 49 1.95 12.11 -10.82
C GLU A 49 3.25 12.80 -11.28
N SER A 50 3.89 12.15 -12.25
CA SER A 50 5.11 12.55 -12.94
C SER A 50 5.01 12.13 -14.40
N ASP A 51 5.86 12.68 -15.27
CA ASP A 51 5.89 12.35 -16.69
C ASP A 51 6.12 10.83 -16.93
N GLU A 52 6.78 10.15 -15.98
CA GLU A 52 7.08 8.73 -16.01
C GLU A 52 5.95 7.84 -15.45
N SER A 53 4.89 8.42 -14.89
CA SER A 53 3.84 7.66 -14.20
C SER A 53 3.16 6.65 -15.13
N SER A 54 2.76 7.08 -16.32
CA SER A 54 2.11 6.20 -17.32
C SER A 54 2.98 5.01 -17.70
N ALA A 55 4.26 5.26 -18.01
CA ALA A 55 5.22 4.21 -18.36
C ALA A 55 5.48 3.25 -17.19
N GLY A 56 5.48 3.76 -15.94
CA GLY A 56 5.57 2.96 -14.73
C GLY A 56 4.38 2.00 -14.57
N PHE A 57 3.15 2.48 -14.74
CA PHE A 57 1.95 1.65 -14.68
C PHE A 57 1.89 0.62 -15.81
N GLU A 58 2.23 0.99 -17.04
CA GLU A 58 2.29 0.06 -18.18
C GLU A 58 3.27 -1.10 -17.92
N ARG A 59 4.45 -0.82 -17.37
CA ARG A 59 5.41 -1.86 -16.99
C ARG A 59 4.89 -2.77 -15.89
N MET A 60 4.17 -2.21 -14.92
CA MET A 60 3.60 -2.98 -13.82
C MET A 60 2.50 -3.94 -14.31
N MET A 61 1.68 -3.49 -15.27
CA MET A 61 0.65 -4.31 -15.91
C MET A 61 1.26 -5.41 -16.80
N SER A 62 2.28 -5.09 -17.60
CA SER A 62 2.92 -6.11 -18.43
C SER A 62 3.54 -7.22 -17.58
N TRP A 63 4.19 -6.87 -16.46
CA TRP A 63 4.72 -7.86 -15.51
C TRP A 63 3.64 -8.78 -14.93
N TRP A 64 2.42 -8.28 -14.73
CA TRP A 64 1.29 -9.07 -14.25
C TRP A 64 0.78 -10.07 -15.29
N GLU A 65 0.82 -9.74 -16.58
CA GLU A 65 0.38 -10.63 -17.67
C GLU A 65 1.35 -11.79 -17.95
N TYR A 66 2.60 -11.70 -17.47
CA TYR A 66 3.60 -12.76 -17.61
C TYR A 66 3.49 -13.86 -16.53
N TYR A 67 2.63 -13.70 -15.52
CA TYR A 67 2.38 -14.65 -14.43
C TYR A 67 0.95 -15.20 -14.48
#